data_AF-A0A5C7UYI3-F1
#
_entry.id   AF-A0A5C7UYI3-F1
#
_cell.length_a   1.000
_cell.length_b   1.000
_cell.length_c   1.000
_cell.angle_alpha   90.00
_cell.angle_beta   90.00
_cell.angle_gamma   90.00
#
_symmetry.space_group_name_H-M   'P 1'
#
loop_
_entity.id
_entity.type
_entity.pdbx_description
1 polymer ?
#
loop_
_entity_poly.entity_id
_entity_poly.type
_entity_poly.pdbx_seq_one_letter_code
_entity_poly.pdbx_strand_id
1 'polypeptide(L)' 'MGSSRFIVVCALLIAIIGLIGCVNVAPWERGNLAKPQMELDPHPLQSEIQSHNYSSREAAPSHKSSSGGGGCGCY' A
#
# COMPACT_ATOMS: atom_id res chain seq x y z
N MET A 1 42.70 4.37 -4.27
CA MET A 1 42.28 3.26 -3.37
C MET A 1 41.21 3.65 -2.34
N GLY A 2 40.98 4.94 -2.03
CA GLY A 2 39.93 5.37 -1.08
C GLY A 2 38.50 5.37 -1.65
N SER A 3 38.32 5.71 -2.92
CA SER A 3 37.00 5.82 -3.57
C SER A 3 36.27 4.48 -3.73
N SER A 4 36.98 3.41 -4.10
CA SER A 4 36.39 2.07 -4.25
C SER A 4 35.88 1.49 -2.92
N ARG A 5 36.60 1.73 -1.82
CA ARG A 5 36.17 1.32 -0.48
C ARG A 5 34.93 2.06 -0.03
N PHE A 6 34.83 3.35 -0.37
CA PHE A 6 33.66 4.18 -0.08
C PHE A 6 32.41 3.69 -0.82
N ILE A 7 32.54 3.33 -2.11
CA ILE A 7 31.43 2.79 -2.91
C ILE A 7 30.93 1.45 -2.34
N VAL A 8 31.84 0.55 -1.95
CA VAL A 8 31.47 -0.75 -1.36
C VAL A 8 30.73 -0.57 -0.03
N VAL A 9 31.16 0.37 0.82
CA VAL A 9 30.48 0.67 2.09
C VAL A 9 29.08 1.25 1.85
N CYS A 10 28.92 2.18 0.90
CA CYS A 10 27.61 2.73 0.55
C CYS A 10 26.66 1.65 0.00
N ALA A 11 27.16 0.76 -0.86
CA ALA A 11 26.36 -0.34 -1.41
C ALA A 11 25.89 -1.31 -0.31
N LEU A 12 26.75 -1.62 0.66
CA LEU A 12 26.41 -2.44 1.83
C LEU A 12 25.34 -1.78 2.72
N LEU A 13 25.45 -0.48 2.96
CA LEU A 13 24.45 0.26 3.75
C LEU A 13 23.08 0.26 3.09
N ILE A 14 23.01 0.47 1.77
CA ILE A 14 21.75 0.45 1.01
C ILE A 14 21.13 -0.96 1.04
N ALA A 15 21.95 -2.01 0.92
CA ALA A 15 21.47 -3.39 1.00
C ALA A 15 20.86 -3.74 2.37
N ILE A 16 21.46 -3.24 3.46
CA ILE A 16 20.95 -3.48 4.82
C ILE A 16 19.60 -2.77 5.05
N ILE A 17 19.43 -1.54 4.57
CA ILE A 17 18.18 -0.77 4.73
C ILE A 17 17.02 -1.42 3.95
N GLY A 18 17.30 -2.03 2.80
CA GLY A 18 16.29 -2.73 2.00
C GLY A 18 15.66 -3.95 2.69
N LEU A 19 16.35 -4.55 3.67
CA LEU A 19 15.86 -5.74 4.39
C LEU A 19 14.89 -5.42 5.53
N ILE A 20 14.80 -4.15 5.98
CA ILE A 20 14.04 -3.74 7.17
C ILE A 20 12.57 -3.40 6.84
N GLY A 21 12.22 -3.30 5.56
CA GLY A 21 10.90 -2.80 5.12
C GLY A 21 9.77 -3.83 5.10
N CYS A 22 10.06 -5.13 5.23
CA CYS A 22 9.04 -6.18 5.11
C CYS A 22 8.69 -6.74 6.49
N VAL A 23 7.79 -6.05 7.21
CA VAL A 23 7.20 -6.55 8.46
C VAL A 23 5.80 -7.11 8.19
N ASN A 24 5.58 -8.37 8.58
CA ASN A 24 4.24 -8.96 8.54
C ASN A 24 3.43 -8.41 9.72
N VAL A 25 2.44 -7.59 9.42
CA VAL A 25 1.49 -7.04 10.40
C VAL A 25 0.28 -7.97 10.46
N ALA A 26 -0.18 -8.32 11.64
CA ALA A 26 -1.34 -9.19 11.76
C ALA A 26 -2.61 -8.47 11.26
N PRO A 27 -3.59 -9.18 10.65
CA PRO A 27 -4.75 -8.53 10.03
C PRO A 27 -5.54 -7.60 10.95
N TRP A 28 -5.62 -7.91 12.25
CA TRP A 28 -6.34 -7.14 13.26
C TRP A 28 -5.56 -5.90 13.75
N GLU A 29 -4.24 -5.85 13.61
CA GLU A 29 -3.44 -4.68 13.98
C GLU A 29 -3.66 -3.53 12.98
N ARG A 30 -4.05 -3.85 11.74
CA ARG A 30 -4.36 -2.85 10.70
C ARG A 30 -5.43 -1.85 11.14
N GLY A 31 -6.40 -2.25 11.97
CA GLY A 31 -7.43 -1.34 12.50
C GLY A 31 -6.88 -0.20 13.35
N ASN A 32 -5.70 -0.39 13.96
CA ASN A 32 -5.02 0.65 14.75
C ASN A 32 -3.93 1.40 13.95
N LEU A 33 -3.28 0.72 12.99
CA LEU A 33 -2.23 1.34 12.17
C LEU A 33 -2.78 2.16 10.99
N ALA A 34 -3.88 1.74 10.36
CA ALA A 34 -4.50 2.42 9.23
C ALA A 34 -5.43 3.53 9.71
N LYS A 35 -4.88 4.73 9.92
CA LYS A 35 -5.67 5.89 10.35
C LYS A 35 -6.58 6.36 9.21
N PRO A 36 -7.79 6.88 9.50
CA PRO A 36 -8.69 7.40 8.46
C PRO A 36 -8.07 8.49 7.56
N GLN A 37 -7.11 9.26 8.09
CA GLN A 37 -6.40 10.30 7.33
C GLN A 37 -5.42 9.72 6.27
N MET A 38 -5.09 8.44 6.35
CA MET A 38 -4.22 7.74 5.41
C MET A 38 -5.01 7.08 4.26
N GLU A 39 -6.34 7.21 4.27
CA GLU A 39 -7.19 6.71 3.19
C GLU A 39 -6.83 7.39 1.86
N LEU A 40 -6.67 6.60 0.79
CA LEU A 40 -6.40 7.16 -0.54
C LEU A 40 -7.58 7.97 -1.07
N ASP A 41 -8.79 7.53 -0.71
CA ASP A 41 -10.03 8.15 -1.09
C ASP A 41 -10.58 8.98 0.07
N PRO A 42 -10.69 10.31 -0.07
CA PRO A 42 -11.24 11.14 0.98
C PRO A 42 -12.74 10.91 1.22
N HIS A 43 -13.47 10.30 0.27
CA HIS A 43 -14.94 10.13 0.31
C HIS A 43 -15.35 8.70 -0.06
N PRO A 44 -14.94 7.68 0.73
CA PRO A 44 -15.07 6.28 0.35
C PRO A 44 -16.52 5.86 0.09
N LEU A 45 -17.48 6.33 0.90
CA LEU A 45 -18.90 6.01 0.74
C LEU A 45 -19.46 6.48 -0.61
N GLN A 46 -19.14 7.71 -1.01
CA GLN A 46 -19.62 8.26 -2.27
C GLN A 46 -19.02 7.49 -3.45
N SER A 47 -17.75 7.12 -3.33
CA SER A 47 -17.03 6.45 -4.38
C SER A 47 -17.47 4.99 -4.55
N GLU A 48 -17.84 4.30 -3.46
CA GLU A 48 -18.48 2.97 -3.47
C GLU A 48 -19.87 3.01 -4.12
N ILE A 49 -20.68 4.02 -3.80
CA ILE A 49 -22.00 4.17 -4.43
C ILE A 49 -21.85 4.38 -5.95
N GLN A 50 -20.91 5.22 -6.37
CA GLN A 50 -20.66 5.44 -7.80
C GLN A 50 -20.16 4.17 -8.50
N SER A 51 -19.26 3.43 -7.85
CA SER A 51 -18.67 2.20 -8.40
C SER A 51 -19.72 1.09 -8.56
N HIS A 52 -20.65 0.97 -7.61
CA HIS A 52 -21.79 0.05 -7.67
C HIS A 52 -22.74 0.40 -8.81
N ASN A 53 -23.05 1.70 -8.97
CA ASN A 53 -23.89 2.18 -10.07
C ASN A 53 -23.25 1.90 -11.45
N TYR A 54 -21.96 2.21 -11.61
CA TYR A 54 -21.24 1.96 -12.87
C TYR A 54 -21.16 0.48 -13.20
N SER A 55 -20.79 -0.36 -12.23
CA SER A 55 -20.72 -1.81 -12.40
C SER A 55 -22.07 -2.40 -12.85
N SER A 56 -23.16 -1.92 -12.27
CA SER A 56 -24.52 -2.32 -12.66
C SER A 56 -24.86 -1.90 -14.10
N ARG A 57 -24.44 -0.71 -14.52
CA ARG A 57 -24.72 -0.20 -15.88
C ARG A 57 -23.90 -0.90 -16.96
N GLU A 58 -22.68 -1.28 -16.63
CA GLU A 58 -21.75 -1.88 -17.59
C GLU A 58 -21.79 -3.41 -17.58
N ALA A 59 -22.57 -4.02 -16.68
CA ALA A 59 -22.59 -5.47 -16.41
C ALA A 59 -21.17 -6.04 -16.24
N ALA A 60 -20.25 -5.22 -15.71
CA ALA A 60 -18.84 -5.52 -15.57
C ALA A 60 -18.45 -5.42 -14.09
N PRO A 61 -17.49 -6.23 -13.61
CA PRO A 61 -17.00 -6.15 -12.23
C PRO A 61 -16.46 -4.75 -11.95
N SER A 62 -16.87 -4.16 -10.83
CA SER A 62 -16.31 -2.87 -10.41
C SER A 62 -14.81 -3.02 -10.12
N HIS A 63 -13.99 -2.13 -10.66
CA HIS A 63 -12.53 -2.15 -10.50
C HIS A 63 -12.07 -1.79 -9.07
N LYS A 64 -12.99 -1.49 -8.15
CA LYS A 64 -12.70 -1.06 -6.76
C LYS A 64 -12.65 -2.21 -5.75
N SER A 65 -12.24 -3.40 -6.17
CA SER A 65 -12.08 -4.55 -5.27
C SER A 65 -10.94 -4.40 -4.23
N SER A 66 -10.15 -3.32 -4.29
CA SER A 66 -9.10 -3.04 -3.30
C SER A 66 -9.60 -2.07 -2.22
N SER A 67 -10.52 -2.55 -1.37
CA SER A 67 -10.85 -1.85 -0.12
C SER A 67 -9.65 -1.97 0.82
N GLY A 68 -9.05 -0.83 1.17
CA GLY A 68 -7.99 -0.75 2.17
C GLY A 68 -6.83 0.11 1.70
N GLY A 69 -6.94 1.42 1.89
CA GLY A 69 -5.77 2.28 1.87
C GLY A 69 -4.68 1.75 2.81
N GLY A 70 -3.45 1.69 2.31
CA GLY A 70 -2.24 1.65 3.16
C GLY A 70 -1.22 0.51 2.97
N GLY A 71 -1.43 -0.49 2.12
CA GLY A 71 -0.43 -1.56 1.96
C GLY A 71 -0.73 -2.60 0.88
N CYS A 72 0.31 -3.38 0.53
CA CYS A 72 0.36 -4.41 -0.54
C CYS A 72 -1.01 -5.08 -0.75
N GLY A 73 -1.70 -4.71 -1.82
CA GLY A 73 -3.12 -4.97 -2.08
C GLY A 73 -3.47 -6.43 -2.38
N CYS A 74 -3.16 -7.33 -1.45
CA CYS A 74 -3.58 -8.72 -1.50
C CYS A 74 -4.87 -8.88 -0.67
N TYR A 75 -5.96 -9.12 -1.39
CA TYR A 75 -7.10 -9.89 -0.88
C TYR A 75 -6.68 -11.36 -0.71
#